data_AF-A0AAD4AHG7-F1
#
_entry.id   AF-A0AAD4AHG7-F1
#
_cell.length_a   1.000
_cell.length_b   1.000
_cell.length_c   1.000
_cell.angle_alpha   90.00
_cell.angle_beta   90.00
_cell.angle_gamma   90.00
#
_symmetry.space_group_name_H-M   'P 1'
#
loop_
_entity.id
_entity.type
_entity.pdbx_description
1 polymer ?
#
loop_
_entity_poly.entity_id
_entity_poly.type
_entity_poly.pdbx_seq_one_letter_code
_entity_poly.pdbx_strand_id
1 'polypeptide(L)'
;MASMNLNRVYIPASARNNQYILAEFKPEPEFYACFDNPQSCYERLARQLFALCDEYALHNVHLIANDKLPVVRFHEESHCLQTEKQILFFYNPQYHEAHKTYWHETAQAKKIRLLFLATGDDIRSNAASFHNKVKKTLDALQQKLAAHPIQFKVRDHQHLTYDVFAKSKGNKESYGYKLRSLYPRYQARNCTLPDEHSEMTYATFSLPVTRSLKTAYQHLLLPNDNERFYKAIEGAFLSACADKSLTHVAFIANGRLPIIRNSRTDKSDKNCELQKLSFNTDSEDTQVKSIWQGDKLVDTLHFVVVANKSDKRDMGYGKFMNQVEPMVKAFADRLAISPEKQDVNIRFFQHISYQY
;
A
#
# COMPACT_ATOMS: atom_id res chain seq x y z
N MET A 1 -2.62 -36.73 4.82
CA MET A 1 -1.75 -35.58 4.47
C MET A 1 -2.36 -34.89 3.26
N ALA A 2 -2.98 -33.71 3.44
CA ALA A 2 -3.52 -32.95 2.32
C ALA A 2 -2.36 -32.45 1.46
N SER A 3 -2.34 -32.81 0.17
CA SER A 3 -1.42 -32.24 -0.81
C SER A 3 -1.50 -30.72 -0.74
N MET A 4 -0.45 -30.08 -0.20
CA MET A 4 -0.31 -28.63 -0.25
C MET A 4 -0.15 -28.25 -1.72
N ASN A 5 -1.25 -27.84 -2.34
CA ASN A 5 -1.21 -27.27 -3.67
C ASN A 5 -0.39 -25.97 -3.59
N LEU A 6 0.85 -26.00 -4.07
CA LEU A 6 1.85 -24.91 -4.00
C LEU A 6 1.31 -23.54 -4.50
N ASN A 7 0.20 -23.56 -5.24
CA ASN A 7 -0.45 -22.39 -5.84
C ASN A 7 -1.57 -21.77 -4.97
N ARG A 8 -1.92 -22.36 -3.83
CA ARG A 8 -2.89 -21.78 -2.88
C ARG A 8 -2.19 -21.42 -1.58
N VAL A 9 -2.54 -20.27 -1.03
CA VAL A 9 -2.19 -19.85 0.33
C VAL A 9 -3.47 -19.81 1.17
N TYR A 10 -3.42 -20.33 2.39
CA TYR A 10 -4.57 -20.36 3.29
C TYR A 10 -4.54 -19.15 4.20
N ILE A 11 -5.45 -18.21 3.95
CA ILE A 11 -5.49 -16.93 4.66
C ILE A 11 -6.70 -16.94 5.61
N PRO A 12 -6.57 -16.42 6.85
CA PRO A 12 -7.67 -16.39 7.83
C PRO A 12 -8.93 -15.73 7.29
N ALA A 13 -10.09 -16.16 7.77
CA ALA A 13 -11.39 -15.57 7.42
C ALA A 13 -11.50 -14.10 7.86
N SER A 14 -10.77 -13.68 8.91
CA SER A 14 -10.69 -12.28 9.36
C SER A 14 -9.84 -11.37 8.46
N ALA A 15 -9.32 -11.86 7.34
CA ALA A 15 -8.51 -11.06 6.46
C ALA A 15 -9.31 -9.92 5.83
N ARG A 16 -8.73 -8.73 5.87
CA ARG A 16 -9.37 -7.48 5.43
C ARG A 16 -8.87 -7.12 4.05
N ASN A 17 -9.79 -7.13 3.08
CA ASN A 17 -9.54 -6.63 1.74
C ASN A 17 -9.70 -5.11 1.71
N ASN A 18 -8.85 -4.43 0.96
CA ASN A 18 -9.01 -3.02 0.67
C ASN A 18 -8.52 -2.75 -0.75
N GLN A 19 -9.17 -1.78 -1.39
CA GLN A 19 -8.75 -1.25 -2.67
C GLN A 19 -8.96 0.26 -2.67
N TYR A 20 -8.01 0.98 -3.24
CA TYR A 20 -8.20 2.38 -3.57
C TYR A 20 -7.47 2.72 -4.87
N ILE A 21 -8.01 3.68 -5.61
CA ILE A 21 -7.40 4.20 -6.82
C ILE A 21 -7.03 5.66 -6.59
N LEU A 22 -5.80 6.00 -6.95
CA LEU A 22 -5.30 7.36 -6.94
C LEU A 22 -5.10 7.82 -8.39
N ALA A 23 -5.92 8.76 -8.84
CA ALA A 23 -5.69 9.48 -10.09
C ALA A 23 -5.06 10.84 -9.77
N GLU A 24 -3.90 11.15 -10.32
CA GLU A 24 -3.20 12.40 -10.04
C GLU A 24 -2.77 13.11 -11.32
N PHE A 25 -2.77 14.43 -11.32
CA PHE A 25 -2.21 15.24 -12.39
C PHE A 25 -1.48 16.43 -11.81
N LYS A 26 -0.56 17.00 -12.60
CA LYS A 26 0.12 18.25 -12.27
C LYS A 26 -0.55 19.35 -13.07
N PRO A 27 -1.25 20.30 -12.42
CA PRO A 27 -1.82 21.41 -13.14
C PRO A 27 -0.71 22.34 -13.63
N GLU A 28 -0.77 22.72 -14.91
CA GLU A 28 0.09 23.77 -15.46
C GLU A 28 -0.46 25.17 -15.07
N PRO A 29 0.36 26.24 -15.11
CA PRO A 29 -0.10 27.59 -14.77
C PRO A 29 -1.36 28.02 -15.55
N GLU A 30 -1.47 27.61 -16.82
CA GLU A 30 -2.60 27.89 -17.71
C GLU A 30 -3.91 27.26 -17.19
N PHE A 31 -3.83 26.12 -16.50
CA PHE A 31 -5.01 25.51 -15.89
C PHE A 31 -5.58 26.41 -14.80
N TYR A 32 -4.73 26.99 -13.94
CA TYR A 32 -5.17 27.89 -12.88
C TYR A 32 -5.62 29.25 -13.39
N ALA A 33 -5.06 29.74 -14.50
CA ALA A 33 -5.42 31.02 -15.10
C ALA A 33 -6.90 31.10 -15.55
N CYS A 34 -7.56 29.95 -15.66
CA CYS A 34 -8.96 29.84 -16.08
C CYS A 34 -9.97 29.98 -14.94
N PHE A 35 -9.49 30.27 -13.73
CA PHE A 35 -10.29 30.46 -12.54
C PHE A 35 -9.86 31.76 -11.83
N ASP A 36 -10.81 32.41 -11.16
CA ASP A 36 -10.54 33.68 -10.47
C ASP A 36 -9.46 33.55 -9.38
N ASN A 37 -9.44 32.40 -8.71
CA ASN A 37 -8.49 32.06 -7.65
C ASN A 37 -8.41 30.52 -7.46
N PRO A 38 -7.40 30.02 -6.72
CA PRO A 38 -7.22 28.58 -6.49
C PRO A 38 -8.44 27.90 -5.83
N GLN A 39 -9.11 28.58 -4.90
CA GLN A 39 -10.31 28.06 -4.24
C GLN A 39 -11.43 27.81 -5.26
N SER A 40 -11.77 28.79 -6.11
CA SER A 40 -12.77 28.63 -7.18
C SER A 40 -12.45 27.46 -8.11
N CYS A 41 -11.16 27.22 -8.39
CA CYS A 41 -10.70 26.06 -9.14
C CYS A 41 -11.05 24.75 -8.42
N TYR A 42 -10.68 24.60 -7.15
CA TYR A 42 -10.90 23.36 -6.41
C TYR A 42 -12.39 23.09 -6.16
N GLU A 43 -13.18 24.11 -5.86
CA GLU A 43 -14.62 24.00 -5.66
C GLU A 43 -15.34 23.57 -6.95
N ARG A 44 -14.98 24.18 -8.10
CA ARG A 44 -15.55 23.80 -9.40
C ARG A 44 -15.17 22.38 -9.78
N LEU A 45 -13.90 21.99 -9.58
CA LEU A 45 -13.42 20.65 -9.82
C LEU A 45 -14.14 19.63 -8.92
N ALA A 46 -14.28 19.92 -7.62
CA ALA A 46 -14.97 19.06 -6.67
C ALA A 46 -16.45 18.85 -7.05
N ARG A 47 -17.15 19.93 -7.40
CA ARG A 47 -18.56 19.85 -7.83
C ARG A 47 -18.74 18.97 -9.06
N GLN A 48 -17.87 19.13 -10.07
CA GLN A 48 -17.93 18.31 -11.28
C GLN A 48 -17.57 16.85 -10.99
N LEU A 49 -16.52 16.61 -10.20
CA LEU A 49 -16.07 15.28 -9.81
C LEU A 49 -17.17 14.54 -9.05
N PHE A 50 -17.71 15.13 -7.99
CA PHE A 50 -18.67 14.46 -7.12
C PHE A 50 -20.00 14.16 -7.82
N ALA A 51 -20.48 15.08 -8.67
CA ALA A 51 -21.65 14.80 -9.51
C ALA A 51 -21.44 13.59 -10.44
N LEU A 52 -20.24 13.45 -11.03
CA LEU A 52 -19.91 12.27 -11.83
C LEU A 52 -19.74 11.02 -10.95
N CYS A 53 -19.20 11.15 -9.75
CA CYS A 53 -19.06 10.03 -8.82
C CYS A 53 -20.43 9.47 -8.41
N ASP A 54 -21.43 10.34 -8.20
CA ASP A 54 -22.80 9.92 -7.94
C ASP A 54 -23.39 9.16 -9.14
N GLU A 55 -23.20 9.69 -10.37
CA GLU A 55 -23.65 9.05 -11.61
C GLU A 55 -23.06 7.63 -11.80
N TYR A 56 -21.79 7.45 -11.46
CA TYR A 56 -21.08 6.16 -11.58
C TYR A 56 -21.11 5.31 -10.30
N ALA A 57 -21.86 5.72 -9.27
CA ALA A 57 -21.96 5.07 -7.97
C ALA A 57 -20.58 4.79 -7.33
N LEU A 58 -19.83 5.87 -7.12
CA LEU A 58 -18.56 5.95 -6.38
C LEU A 58 -18.79 6.76 -5.10
N HIS A 59 -19.02 6.07 -3.99
CA HIS A 59 -19.55 6.68 -2.77
C HIS A 59 -18.48 7.22 -1.80
N ASN A 60 -17.21 6.89 -2.02
CA ASN A 60 -16.12 7.36 -1.17
C ASN A 60 -14.97 7.93 -1.99
N VAL A 61 -14.95 9.25 -2.12
CA VAL A 61 -14.07 10.00 -3.01
C VAL A 61 -13.53 11.25 -2.33
N HIS A 62 -12.22 11.46 -2.44
CA HIS A 62 -11.55 12.61 -1.86
C HIS A 62 -10.75 13.37 -2.90
N LEU A 63 -10.98 14.69 -2.99
CA LEU A 63 -10.14 15.60 -3.77
C LEU A 63 -9.07 16.20 -2.86
N ILE A 64 -7.81 15.99 -3.19
CA ILE A 64 -6.65 16.43 -2.40
C ILE A 64 -5.80 17.38 -3.25
N ALA A 65 -5.84 18.66 -2.90
CA ALA A 65 -5.09 19.75 -3.51
C ALA A 65 -4.34 20.56 -2.44
N ASN A 66 -3.66 19.86 -1.53
CA ASN A 66 -2.74 20.43 -0.53
C ASN A 66 -1.34 19.78 -0.58
N ASP A 67 -1.01 19.14 -1.70
CA ASP A 67 0.26 18.43 -1.97
C ASP A 67 0.61 17.23 -1.08
N LYS A 68 -0.20 16.92 -0.05
CA LYS A 68 0.01 15.78 0.84
C LYS A 68 -0.27 14.44 0.14
N LEU A 69 0.40 13.39 0.61
CA LEU A 69 0.22 12.03 0.10
C LEU A 69 -0.90 11.31 0.88
N PRO A 70 -1.93 10.78 0.20
CA PRO A 70 -2.90 9.91 0.86
C PRO A 70 -2.28 8.55 1.21
N VAL A 71 -2.53 8.10 2.45
CA VAL A 71 -2.20 6.75 2.92
C VAL A 71 -3.47 6.13 3.49
N VAL A 72 -3.89 5.03 2.91
CA VAL A 72 -5.17 4.39 3.23
C VAL A 72 -4.96 3.19 4.13
N ARG A 73 -5.79 3.05 5.16
CA ARG A 73 -5.78 1.94 6.11
C ARG A 73 -7.22 1.51 6.42
N PHE A 74 -7.40 0.21 6.61
CA PHE A 74 -8.64 -0.31 7.15
C PHE A 74 -8.79 0.10 8.63
N HIS A 75 -9.99 0.53 9.02
CA HIS A 75 -10.37 0.74 10.42
C HIS A 75 -11.88 0.71 10.57
N GLU A 76 -12.38 0.26 11.72
CA GLU A 76 -13.83 0.19 12.00
C GLU A 76 -14.46 1.59 12.14
N GLU A 77 -13.70 2.54 12.68
CA GLU A 77 -14.09 3.95 12.77
C GLU A 77 -13.47 4.79 11.65
N SER A 78 -14.22 5.77 11.17
CA SER A 78 -13.77 6.69 10.12
C SER A 78 -12.92 7.82 10.71
N HIS A 79 -11.61 7.79 10.48
CA HIS A 79 -10.69 8.85 10.88
C HIS A 79 -9.93 9.41 9.68
N CYS A 80 -9.66 10.73 9.72
CA CYS A 80 -8.81 11.40 8.75
C CYS A 80 -7.79 12.26 9.49
N LEU A 81 -6.55 11.79 9.56
CA LEU A 81 -5.46 12.48 10.27
C LEU A 81 -4.47 13.07 9.28
N GLN A 82 -4.05 14.32 9.48
CA GLN A 82 -3.07 14.97 8.62
C GLN A 82 -1.74 15.18 9.34
N THR A 83 -0.65 14.89 8.65
CA THR A 83 0.70 15.27 9.04
C THR A 83 1.20 16.39 8.12
N GLU A 84 2.49 16.71 8.16
CA GLU A 84 3.07 17.70 7.25
C GLU A 84 3.07 17.17 5.82
N LYS A 85 3.36 15.88 5.61
CA LYS A 85 3.49 15.27 4.26
C LYS A 85 2.36 14.33 3.87
N GLN A 86 1.48 13.92 4.78
CA GLN A 86 0.49 12.88 4.52
C GLN A 86 -0.92 13.23 4.99
N ILE A 87 -1.90 12.53 4.41
CA ILE A 87 -3.25 12.37 4.96
C ILE A 87 -3.49 10.88 5.16
N LEU A 88 -3.70 10.47 6.41
CA LEU A 88 -4.03 9.10 6.78
C LEU A 88 -5.56 8.94 6.74
N PHE A 89 -6.04 8.11 5.83
CA PHE A 89 -7.45 7.75 5.69
C PHE A 89 -7.69 6.39 6.35
N PHE A 90 -8.49 6.38 7.40
CA PHE A 90 -8.93 5.17 8.09
C PHE A 90 -10.40 4.94 7.75
N TYR A 91 -10.71 3.83 7.08
CA TYR A 91 -12.08 3.53 6.70
C TYR A 91 -12.39 2.04 6.66
N ASN A 92 -13.67 1.69 6.80
CA ASN A 92 -14.20 0.37 6.56
C ASN A 92 -14.93 0.40 5.21
N PRO A 93 -14.45 -0.35 4.20
CA PRO A 93 -15.10 -0.43 2.89
C PRO A 93 -16.58 -0.82 2.95
N GLN A 94 -17.02 -1.51 4.00
CA GLN A 94 -18.38 -2.02 4.09
C GLN A 94 -19.44 -0.90 4.26
N TYR A 95 -19.09 0.22 4.90
CA TYR A 95 -20.11 1.24 5.25
C TYR A 95 -19.59 2.69 5.32
N HIS A 96 -18.29 2.96 5.22
CA HIS A 96 -17.83 4.34 5.18
C HIS A 96 -17.90 4.94 3.78
N GLU A 97 -18.67 6.00 3.66
CA GLU A 97 -18.88 6.79 2.45
C GLU A 97 -18.58 8.26 2.74
N ALA A 98 -18.02 8.97 1.77
CA ALA A 98 -17.64 10.37 1.93
C ALA A 98 -17.28 10.99 0.59
N HIS A 99 -17.78 12.21 0.32
CA HIS A 99 -17.18 13.12 -0.64
C HIS A 99 -16.55 14.29 0.11
N LYS A 100 -15.21 14.41 0.10
CA LYS A 100 -14.50 15.48 0.84
C LYS A 100 -13.37 16.10 0.03
N THR A 101 -13.07 17.35 0.33
CA THR A 101 -11.98 18.11 -0.30
C THR A 101 -10.92 18.52 0.72
N TYR A 102 -9.65 18.57 0.31
CA TYR A 102 -8.52 18.98 1.13
C TYR A 102 -7.63 19.94 0.37
N TRP A 103 -7.70 21.24 0.68
CA TRP A 103 -6.93 22.28 0.02
C TRP A 103 -6.72 23.47 0.97
N HIS A 104 -5.83 24.39 0.58
CA HIS A 104 -5.62 25.66 1.26
C HIS A 104 -6.19 26.80 0.42
N GLU A 105 -6.86 27.77 1.04
CA GLU A 105 -7.62 28.82 0.34
C GLU A 105 -6.79 29.60 -0.69
N THR A 106 -5.53 29.90 -0.37
CA THR A 106 -4.68 30.78 -1.19
C THR A 106 -3.58 30.06 -1.95
N ALA A 107 -3.41 28.75 -1.76
CA ALA A 107 -2.26 28.02 -2.33
C ALA A 107 -2.64 27.20 -3.56
N GLN A 108 -1.90 27.39 -4.65
CA GLN A 108 -1.92 26.49 -5.80
C GLN A 108 -1.19 25.19 -5.45
N ALA A 109 -1.86 24.06 -5.67
CA ALA A 109 -1.28 22.75 -5.46
C ALA A 109 -0.35 22.41 -6.62
N LYS A 110 0.85 21.91 -6.31
CA LYS A 110 1.76 21.37 -7.34
C LYS A 110 1.22 20.09 -7.96
N LYS A 111 0.37 19.38 -7.22
CA LYS A 111 -0.28 18.14 -7.66
C LYS A 111 -1.67 18.00 -7.05
N ILE A 112 -2.66 17.86 -7.92
CA ILE A 112 -4.03 17.50 -7.54
C ILE A 112 -4.17 15.98 -7.58
N ARG A 113 -4.78 15.41 -6.55
CA ARG A 113 -5.00 13.97 -6.43
C ARG A 113 -6.49 13.68 -6.16
N LEU A 114 -7.03 12.74 -6.90
CA LEU A 114 -8.37 12.20 -6.74
C LEU A 114 -8.21 10.80 -6.15
N LEU A 115 -8.64 10.63 -4.90
CA LEU A 115 -8.58 9.37 -4.19
C LEU A 115 -9.97 8.73 -4.19
N PHE A 116 -10.09 7.58 -4.82
CA PHE A 116 -11.31 6.77 -4.85
C PHE A 116 -11.10 5.58 -3.92
N LEU A 117 -11.93 5.46 -2.89
CA LEU A 117 -11.93 4.34 -1.95
C LEU A 117 -13.05 3.36 -2.34
N ALA A 118 -12.72 2.07 -2.47
CA ALA A 118 -13.71 1.07 -2.83
C ALA A 118 -14.68 0.85 -1.66
N THR A 119 -15.98 0.80 -1.96
CA THR A 119 -17.03 0.52 -0.97
C THR A 119 -17.85 -0.71 -1.35
N GLY A 120 -18.51 -1.31 -0.36
CA GLY A 120 -19.35 -2.50 -0.48
C GLY A 120 -18.63 -3.80 -0.13
N ASP A 121 -19.27 -4.92 -0.49
CA ASP A 121 -18.78 -6.26 -0.21
C ASP A 121 -17.87 -6.81 -1.33
N ASP A 122 -17.16 -7.90 -1.02
CA ASP A 122 -16.35 -8.64 -1.97
C ASP A 122 -15.37 -7.76 -2.79
N ILE A 123 -14.75 -6.77 -2.12
CA ILE A 123 -13.84 -5.78 -2.72
C ILE A 123 -12.88 -6.40 -3.74
N ARG A 124 -12.26 -7.53 -3.41
CA ARG A 124 -11.30 -8.20 -4.28
C ARG A 124 -11.93 -8.81 -5.54
N SER A 125 -13.17 -9.28 -5.47
CA SER A 125 -13.91 -9.83 -6.62
C SER A 125 -14.45 -8.72 -7.52
N ASN A 126 -14.85 -7.60 -6.92
CA ASN A 126 -15.41 -6.43 -7.59
C ASN A 126 -14.36 -5.42 -8.08
N ALA A 127 -13.08 -5.68 -7.84
CA ALA A 127 -12.00 -4.73 -8.10
C ALA A 127 -11.91 -4.20 -9.54
N ALA A 128 -12.15 -5.07 -10.54
CA ALA A 128 -12.16 -4.68 -11.94
C ALA A 128 -13.36 -3.79 -12.29
N SER A 129 -14.52 -4.04 -11.68
CA SER A 129 -15.72 -3.21 -11.85
C SER A 129 -15.51 -1.82 -11.24
N PHE A 130 -14.96 -1.76 -10.02
CA PHE A 130 -14.60 -0.51 -9.37
C PHE A 130 -13.61 0.30 -10.22
N HIS A 131 -12.57 -0.35 -10.74
CA HIS A 131 -11.61 0.30 -11.62
C HIS A 131 -12.24 0.84 -12.91
N ASN A 132 -13.12 0.08 -13.56
CA ASN A 132 -13.87 0.54 -14.74
C ASN A 132 -14.76 1.75 -14.43
N LYS A 133 -15.42 1.79 -13.25
CA LYS A 133 -16.19 2.97 -12.83
C LYS A 133 -15.29 4.20 -12.72
N VAL A 134 -14.13 4.07 -12.08
CA VAL A 134 -13.15 5.16 -11.97
C VAL A 134 -12.69 5.63 -13.35
N LYS A 135 -12.37 4.73 -14.28
CA LYS A 135 -12.02 5.09 -15.67
C LYS A 135 -13.12 5.94 -16.33
N LYS A 136 -14.38 5.48 -16.28
CA LYS A 136 -15.53 6.23 -16.82
C LYS A 136 -15.69 7.62 -16.19
N THR A 137 -15.49 7.72 -14.87
CA THR A 137 -15.51 9.01 -14.18
C THR A 137 -14.40 9.93 -14.66
N LEU A 138 -13.18 9.41 -14.86
CA LEU A 138 -12.06 10.18 -15.37
C LEU A 138 -12.26 10.62 -16.82
N ASP A 139 -12.79 9.76 -17.69
CA ASP A 139 -13.14 10.12 -19.08
C ASP A 139 -14.17 11.26 -19.11
N ALA A 140 -15.25 11.12 -18.34
CA ALA A 140 -16.29 12.14 -18.26
C ALA A 140 -15.77 13.45 -17.66
N LEU A 141 -14.84 13.37 -16.70
CA LEU A 141 -14.20 14.54 -16.11
C LEU A 141 -13.27 15.23 -17.12
N GLN A 142 -12.46 14.48 -17.87
CA GLN A 142 -11.63 15.04 -18.95
C GLN A 142 -12.48 15.73 -20.02
N GLN A 143 -13.62 15.15 -20.39
CA GLN A 143 -14.57 15.79 -21.32
C GLN A 143 -15.13 17.11 -20.77
N LYS A 144 -15.52 17.15 -19.49
CA LYS A 144 -15.97 18.40 -18.84
C LYS A 144 -14.87 19.45 -18.70
N LEU A 145 -13.61 19.01 -18.71
CA LEU A 145 -12.42 19.84 -18.65
C LEU A 145 -11.75 20.01 -20.02
N ALA A 146 -12.40 19.68 -21.15
CA ALA A 146 -11.75 19.60 -22.46
C ALA A 146 -11.07 20.90 -22.93
N ALA A 147 -11.52 22.06 -22.43
CA ALA A 147 -10.83 23.34 -22.66
C ALA A 147 -9.41 23.39 -22.07
N HIS A 148 -9.09 22.52 -21.11
CA HIS A 148 -7.82 22.42 -20.39
C HIS A 148 -7.44 20.93 -20.26
N PRO A 149 -6.86 20.34 -21.32
CA PRO A 149 -6.52 18.92 -21.32
C PRO A 149 -5.61 18.56 -20.14
N ILE A 150 -6.04 17.59 -19.34
CA ILE A 150 -5.25 17.04 -18.24
C ILE A 150 -4.93 15.58 -18.52
N GLN A 151 -3.67 15.21 -18.28
CA GLN A 151 -3.24 13.81 -18.33
C GLN A 151 -3.17 13.26 -16.91
N PHE A 152 -3.91 12.18 -16.66
CA PHE A 152 -3.92 11.54 -15.35
C PHE A 152 -2.85 10.48 -15.27
N LYS A 153 -2.13 10.42 -14.14
CA LYS A 153 -1.40 9.22 -13.73
C LYS A 153 -2.27 8.44 -12.76
N VAL A 154 -2.66 7.23 -13.15
CA VAL A 154 -3.52 6.37 -12.32
C VAL A 154 -2.68 5.33 -11.59
N ARG A 155 -3.06 5.07 -10.34
CA ARG A 155 -2.48 4.04 -9.47
C ARG A 155 -3.58 3.27 -8.78
N ASP A 156 -3.68 1.98 -9.05
CA ASP A 156 -4.62 1.07 -8.38
C ASP A 156 -3.86 0.32 -7.29
N HIS A 157 -4.26 0.54 -6.04
CA HIS A 157 -3.67 -0.06 -4.86
C HIS A 157 -4.64 -1.07 -4.26
N GLN A 158 -4.24 -2.33 -4.23
CA GLN A 158 -4.99 -3.38 -3.56
C GLN A 158 -4.16 -4.01 -2.47
N HIS A 159 -4.78 -4.25 -1.33
CA HIS A 159 -4.11 -4.99 -0.27
C HIS A 159 -5.02 -5.90 0.52
N LEU A 160 -4.44 -7.01 0.96
CA LEU A 160 -5.03 -7.98 1.87
C LEU A 160 -4.23 -7.96 3.16
N THR A 161 -4.86 -7.61 4.27
CA THR A 161 -4.22 -7.56 5.60
C THR A 161 -4.78 -8.65 6.50
N TYR A 162 -3.91 -9.38 7.18
CA TYR A 162 -4.30 -10.39 8.14
C TYR A 162 -3.19 -10.63 9.16
N ASP A 163 -3.58 -11.11 10.33
CA ASP A 163 -2.64 -11.53 11.36
C ASP A 163 -2.13 -12.93 11.05
N VAL A 164 -0.81 -13.09 11.01
CA VAL A 164 -0.14 -14.37 10.74
C VAL A 164 -0.41 -15.42 11.83
N PHE A 165 -0.79 -14.96 13.03
CA PHE A 165 -1.11 -15.78 14.20
C PHE A 165 -2.62 -15.88 14.51
N ALA A 166 -3.49 -15.49 13.58
CA ALA A 166 -4.95 -15.49 13.80
C ALA A 166 -5.49 -16.83 14.33
N LYS A 167 -4.93 -17.96 13.88
CA LYS A 167 -5.29 -19.30 14.36
C LYS A 167 -4.99 -19.52 15.84
N SER A 168 -3.85 -19.02 16.32
CA SER A 168 -3.46 -19.09 17.73
C SER A 168 -4.37 -18.22 18.62
N LYS A 169 -5.04 -17.22 18.04
CA LYS A 169 -5.98 -16.32 18.72
C LYS A 169 -7.44 -16.75 18.61
N GLY A 170 -7.69 -17.98 18.16
CA GLY A 170 -9.03 -18.56 18.07
C GLY A 170 -9.72 -18.40 16.71
N ASN A 171 -9.14 -17.65 15.75
CA ASN A 171 -9.69 -17.59 14.39
C ASN A 171 -9.19 -18.78 13.55
N LYS A 172 -9.94 -19.88 13.61
CA LYS A 172 -9.56 -21.16 13.00
C LYS A 172 -9.97 -21.28 11.54
N GLU A 173 -10.87 -20.42 11.06
CA GLU A 173 -11.37 -20.45 9.69
C GLU A 173 -10.35 -19.85 8.73
N SER A 174 -10.15 -20.50 7.58
CA SER A 174 -9.25 -20.00 6.53
C SER A 174 -9.76 -20.37 5.15
N TYR A 175 -9.48 -19.53 4.17
CA TYR A 175 -9.85 -19.72 2.78
C TYR A 175 -8.60 -19.85 1.90
N GLY A 176 -8.67 -20.72 0.90
CA GLY A 176 -7.56 -20.93 -0.05
C GLY A 176 -7.55 -19.88 -1.16
N TYR A 177 -6.59 -18.97 -1.15
CA TYR A 177 -6.41 -17.94 -2.17
C TYR A 177 -5.33 -18.32 -3.19
N LYS A 178 -5.62 -18.11 -4.48
CA LYS A 178 -4.61 -18.22 -5.56
C LYS A 178 -3.77 -16.96 -5.76
N LEU A 179 -4.19 -15.83 -5.17
CA LEU A 179 -3.56 -14.51 -5.30
C LEU A 179 -3.14 -14.19 -6.74
N ARG A 180 -4.07 -14.30 -7.69
CA ARG A 180 -3.81 -14.02 -9.12
C ARG A 180 -3.26 -12.60 -9.32
N SER A 181 -2.39 -12.43 -10.31
CA SER A 181 -1.91 -11.12 -10.75
C SER A 181 -3.07 -10.24 -11.23
N LEU A 182 -2.90 -8.93 -11.18
CA LEU A 182 -3.96 -7.96 -11.41
C LEU A 182 -4.39 -7.96 -12.88
N TYR A 183 -3.46 -7.80 -13.82
CA TYR A 183 -3.77 -7.71 -15.25
C TYR A 183 -4.65 -8.86 -15.79
N PRO A 184 -4.32 -10.15 -15.61
CA PRO A 184 -5.16 -11.24 -16.11
C PRO A 184 -6.53 -11.29 -15.43
N ARG A 185 -6.60 -10.88 -14.15
CA ARG A 185 -7.87 -10.83 -13.41
C ARG A 185 -8.77 -9.70 -13.94
N TYR A 186 -8.18 -8.59 -14.36
CA TYR A 186 -8.92 -7.44 -14.91
C TYR A 186 -9.38 -7.76 -16.34
N GLN A 187 -8.51 -8.33 -17.15
CA GLN A 187 -8.82 -8.79 -18.51
C GLN A 187 -9.99 -9.78 -18.51
N ALA A 188 -9.98 -10.77 -17.62
CA ALA A 188 -11.06 -11.76 -17.47
C ALA A 188 -12.41 -11.14 -17.01
N ARG A 189 -12.41 -9.87 -16.60
CA ARG A 189 -13.59 -9.11 -16.16
C ARG A 189 -13.90 -7.92 -17.08
N ASN A 190 -13.38 -7.94 -18.32
CA ASN A 190 -13.57 -6.87 -19.31
C ASN A 190 -13.11 -5.49 -18.81
N CYS A 191 -12.07 -5.45 -17.98
CA CYS A 191 -11.37 -4.23 -17.60
C CYS A 191 -10.04 -4.18 -18.35
N THR A 192 -9.99 -3.39 -19.41
CA THR A 192 -8.78 -3.19 -20.21
C THR A 192 -7.83 -2.23 -19.50
N LEU A 193 -6.57 -2.62 -19.40
CA LEU A 193 -5.47 -1.77 -18.95
C LEU A 193 -4.63 -1.36 -20.16
N PRO A 194 -3.99 -0.18 -20.16
CA PRO A 194 -3.08 0.21 -21.23
C PRO A 194 -1.93 -0.79 -21.39
N ASP A 195 -1.40 -0.95 -22.61
CA ASP A 195 -0.25 -1.83 -22.86
C ASP A 195 0.96 -1.42 -22.02
N GLU A 196 1.25 -0.12 -21.98
CA GLU A 196 2.26 0.46 -21.09
C GLU A 196 1.72 0.66 -19.67
N HIS A 197 1.91 -0.35 -18.83
CA HIS A 197 1.64 -0.27 -17.39
C HIS A 197 2.75 -0.92 -16.57
N SER A 198 2.84 -0.51 -15.31
CA SER A 198 3.73 -1.11 -14.31
C SER A 198 2.92 -1.89 -13.29
N GLU A 199 3.31 -3.13 -13.03
CA GLU A 199 2.79 -3.94 -11.92
C GLU A 199 3.85 -4.11 -10.85
N MET A 200 3.43 -4.13 -9.59
CA MET A 200 4.31 -4.47 -8.47
C MET A 200 3.54 -5.24 -7.41
N THR A 201 4.14 -6.33 -6.91
CA THR A 201 3.58 -7.14 -5.82
C THR A 201 4.59 -7.23 -4.70
N TYR A 202 4.16 -7.03 -3.47
CA TYR A 202 5.04 -7.09 -2.30
C TYR A 202 4.23 -7.38 -1.04
N ALA A 203 4.88 -7.90 -0.01
CA ALA A 203 4.33 -8.04 1.33
C ALA A 203 5.07 -7.13 2.29
N THR A 204 4.35 -6.56 3.25
CA THR A 204 4.95 -5.83 4.37
C THR A 204 4.43 -6.36 5.68
N PHE A 205 5.26 -6.33 6.71
CA PHE A 205 4.82 -6.51 8.09
C PHE A 205 5.62 -5.56 8.97
N SER A 206 5.09 -5.28 10.16
CA SER A 206 5.72 -4.36 11.10
C SER A 206 5.62 -4.90 12.51
N LEU A 207 6.67 -4.66 13.29
CA LEU A 207 6.75 -5.10 14.68
C LEU A 207 6.94 -3.88 15.58
N PRO A 208 6.03 -3.63 16.53
CA PRO A 208 6.26 -2.60 17.53
C PRO A 208 7.44 -2.98 18.43
N VAL A 209 8.27 -2.00 18.80
CA VAL A 209 9.36 -2.21 19.77
C VAL A 209 8.77 -2.21 21.18
N THR A 210 8.15 -3.34 21.53
CA THR A 210 7.45 -3.54 22.80
C THR A 210 8.41 -3.60 23.98
N ARG A 211 7.89 -3.43 25.20
CA ARG A 211 8.63 -3.66 26.44
C ARG A 211 9.30 -5.05 26.45
N SER A 212 8.58 -6.11 26.08
CA SER A 212 9.11 -7.48 26.08
C SER A 212 10.30 -7.64 25.15
N LEU A 213 10.24 -7.04 23.95
CA LEU A 213 11.36 -7.03 23.01
C LEU A 213 12.55 -6.25 23.57
N LYS A 214 12.31 -5.07 24.16
CA LYS A 214 13.36 -4.28 24.82
C LYS A 214 14.04 -5.05 25.95
N THR A 215 13.27 -5.79 26.76
CA THR A 215 13.81 -6.62 27.85
C THR A 215 14.66 -7.78 27.30
N ALA A 216 14.20 -8.48 26.27
CA ALA A 216 14.95 -9.59 25.67
C ALA A 216 16.30 -9.14 25.08
N TYR A 217 16.33 -7.94 24.48
CA TYR A 217 17.51 -7.37 23.85
C TYR A 217 18.20 -6.28 24.68
N GLN A 218 17.93 -6.20 25.99
CA GLN A 218 18.45 -5.12 26.83
C GLN A 218 19.97 -5.00 26.81
N HIS A 219 20.67 -6.14 26.64
CA HIS A 219 22.13 -6.20 26.57
C HIS A 219 22.71 -5.62 25.27
N LEU A 220 21.87 -5.37 24.25
CA LEU A 220 22.25 -4.73 22.98
C LEU A 220 21.78 -3.29 22.86
N LEU A 221 20.98 -2.80 23.81
CA LEU A 221 20.46 -1.44 23.83
C LEU A 221 21.37 -0.58 24.71
N LEU A 222 22.14 0.32 24.09
CA LEU A 222 22.98 1.28 24.78
C LEU A 222 22.37 2.69 24.67
N PRO A 223 22.64 3.60 25.63
CA PRO A 223 22.20 4.99 25.52
C PRO A 223 22.74 5.61 24.23
N ASN A 224 21.84 6.11 23.38
CA ASN A 224 22.16 6.71 22.06
C ASN A 224 22.95 5.80 21.09
N ASP A 225 22.99 4.50 21.33
CA ASP A 225 23.58 3.53 20.42
C ASP A 225 22.74 2.23 20.41
N ASN A 226 21.92 2.11 19.38
CA ASN A 226 21.05 0.98 19.12
C ASN A 226 21.54 0.16 17.93
N GLU A 227 22.77 0.40 17.44
CA GLU A 227 23.32 -0.28 16.26
C GLU A 227 23.39 -1.79 16.45
N ARG A 228 23.82 -2.24 17.64
CA ARG A 228 23.89 -3.68 17.98
C ARG A 228 22.52 -4.32 17.96
N PHE A 229 21.51 -3.64 18.50
CA PHE A 229 20.12 -4.10 18.45
C PHE A 229 19.64 -4.21 17.01
N TYR A 230 19.82 -3.18 16.19
CA TYR A 230 19.37 -3.21 14.79
C TYR A 230 20.10 -4.25 13.95
N LYS A 231 21.41 -4.43 14.12
CA LYS A 231 22.17 -5.49 13.45
C LYS A 231 21.70 -6.90 13.86
N ALA A 232 21.35 -7.11 15.12
CA ALA A 232 20.82 -8.39 15.57
C ALA A 232 19.46 -8.71 14.93
N ILE A 233 18.55 -7.72 14.89
CA ILE A 233 17.25 -7.85 14.22
C ILE A 233 17.42 -8.06 12.72
N GLU A 234 18.29 -7.28 12.07
CA GLU A 234 18.63 -7.39 10.66
C GLU A 234 19.15 -8.79 10.32
N GLY A 235 20.14 -9.28 11.07
CA GLY A 235 20.69 -10.62 10.87
C GLY A 235 19.65 -11.72 11.02
N ALA A 236 18.78 -11.63 12.04
CA ALA A 236 17.70 -12.58 12.24
C ALA A 236 16.69 -12.56 11.07
N PHE A 237 16.36 -11.37 10.54
CA PHE A 237 15.47 -11.19 9.40
C PHE A 237 16.08 -11.72 8.10
N LEU A 238 17.32 -11.34 7.79
CA LEU A 238 18.02 -11.76 6.57
C LEU A 238 18.26 -13.26 6.53
N SER A 239 18.60 -13.87 7.67
CA SER A 239 18.70 -15.33 7.78
C SER A 239 17.36 -16.00 7.50
N ALA A 240 16.26 -15.51 8.07
CA ALA A 240 14.92 -16.07 7.82
C ALA A 240 14.49 -15.92 6.35
N CYS A 241 14.89 -14.82 5.70
CA CYS A 241 14.67 -14.61 4.26
C CYS A 241 15.49 -15.57 3.39
N ALA A 242 16.77 -15.77 3.73
CA ALA A 242 17.65 -16.70 3.05
C ALA A 242 17.13 -18.14 3.12
N ASP A 243 16.62 -18.56 4.29
CA ASP A 243 16.01 -19.89 4.51
C ASP A 243 14.79 -20.16 3.60
N LYS A 244 14.18 -19.10 3.05
CA LYS A 244 13.02 -19.18 2.13
C LYS A 244 13.33 -18.68 0.72
N SER A 245 14.59 -18.41 0.41
CA SER A 245 15.06 -17.89 -0.88
C SER A 245 14.37 -16.58 -1.29
N LEU A 246 14.08 -15.71 -0.32
CA LEU A 246 13.51 -14.38 -0.57
C LEU A 246 14.65 -13.38 -0.79
N THR A 247 14.78 -12.87 -2.02
CA THR A 247 15.97 -12.11 -2.44
C THR A 247 15.77 -10.60 -2.51
N HIS A 248 14.52 -10.12 -2.52
CA HIS A 248 14.20 -8.69 -2.61
C HIS A 248 13.56 -8.23 -1.31
N VAL A 249 14.37 -7.73 -0.40
CA VAL A 249 13.93 -7.46 0.99
C VAL A 249 14.43 -6.12 1.49
N ALA A 250 13.68 -5.52 2.41
CA ALA A 250 14.15 -4.37 3.16
C ALA A 250 13.78 -4.42 4.64
N PHE A 251 14.68 -3.90 5.47
CA PHE A 251 14.49 -3.65 6.88
C PHE A 251 14.65 -2.15 7.16
N ILE A 252 13.62 -1.51 7.71
CA ILE A 252 13.56 -0.07 7.97
C ILE A 252 13.32 0.18 9.46
N ALA A 253 14.26 0.87 10.10
CA ALA A 253 14.21 1.30 11.49
C ALA A 253 14.82 2.69 11.67
N ASN A 254 14.34 3.66 10.87
CA ASN A 254 14.70 5.08 10.96
C ASN A 254 13.51 5.99 11.34
N GLY A 255 12.41 5.40 11.82
CA GLY A 255 11.20 6.11 12.22
C GLY A 255 10.33 6.61 11.06
N ARG A 256 10.63 6.22 9.81
CA ARG A 256 9.87 6.61 8.62
C ARG A 256 9.07 5.44 8.06
N LEU A 257 7.90 5.74 7.50
CA LEU A 257 7.04 4.74 6.86
C LEU A 257 7.60 4.37 5.47
N PRO A 258 7.79 3.08 5.14
CA PRO A 258 8.25 2.67 3.82
C PRO A 258 7.20 2.91 2.74
N ILE A 259 7.61 3.47 1.61
CA ILE A 259 6.85 3.52 0.35
C ILE A 259 7.63 2.79 -0.71
N ILE A 260 7.00 1.76 -1.27
CA ILE A 260 7.61 0.87 -2.24
C ILE A 260 7.25 1.35 -3.65
N ARG A 261 8.26 1.47 -4.53
CA ARG A 261 8.12 1.85 -5.93
C ARG A 261 8.97 0.95 -6.84
N ASN A 262 8.61 0.91 -8.11
CA ASN A 262 9.44 0.29 -9.14
C ASN A 262 10.63 1.21 -9.47
N SER A 263 11.84 0.64 -9.57
CA SER A 263 13.10 1.36 -9.82
C SER A 263 13.14 2.19 -11.10
N ARG A 264 12.27 1.90 -12.07
CA ARG A 264 12.09 2.72 -13.29
C ARG A 264 11.58 4.15 -13.01
N THR A 265 11.21 4.47 -11.76
CA THR A 265 10.50 5.70 -11.39
C THR A 265 10.98 6.34 -10.07
N ASP A 266 12.22 6.82 -9.93
CA ASP A 266 12.47 8.00 -9.05
C ASP A 266 13.91 8.57 -9.06
N LYS A 267 14.00 9.91 -9.04
CA LYS A 267 15.03 10.72 -8.36
C LYS A 267 14.39 11.25 -7.06
N SER A 268 15.10 11.25 -5.93
CA SER A 268 14.51 11.54 -4.61
C SER A 268 14.70 12.97 -4.13
N ASP A 269 13.63 13.57 -3.58
CA ASP A 269 13.71 14.64 -2.58
C ASP A 269 13.78 14.04 -1.15
N LYS A 270 14.48 14.73 -0.24
CA LYS A 270 14.53 14.40 1.19
C LYS A 270 13.12 14.49 1.80
N ASN A 271 12.71 13.47 2.57
CA ASN A 271 11.43 13.48 3.31
C ASN A 271 11.66 12.98 4.76
N CYS A 272 11.05 13.66 5.73
CA CYS A 272 11.16 13.36 7.16
C CYS A 272 10.23 12.24 7.65
N GLU A 273 9.09 12.00 6.99
CA GLU A 273 8.06 11.03 7.38
C GLU A 273 8.11 9.72 6.58
N LEU A 274 8.69 9.76 5.38
CA LEU A 274 8.61 8.69 4.38
C LEU A 274 9.97 8.16 3.97
N GLN A 275 10.09 6.83 3.92
CA GLN A 275 11.25 6.14 3.37
C GLN A 275 10.90 5.52 2.02
N LYS A 276 11.33 6.16 0.93
CA LYS A 276 11.15 5.59 -0.40
C LYS A 276 12.09 4.39 -0.59
N LEU A 277 11.55 3.30 -1.13
CA LEU A 277 12.27 2.08 -1.47
C LEU A 277 11.97 1.71 -2.92
N SER A 278 13.02 1.63 -3.74
CA SER A 278 12.91 1.23 -5.13
C SER A 278 13.44 -0.18 -5.33
N PHE A 279 12.72 -1.06 -6.01
CA PHE A 279 13.22 -2.40 -6.36
C PHE A 279 13.11 -2.63 -7.85
N ASN A 280 14.11 -3.29 -8.43
CA ASN A 280 14.04 -3.79 -9.78
C ASN A 280 13.42 -5.19 -9.77
N THR A 281 12.14 -5.30 -10.12
CA THR A 281 11.42 -6.59 -10.14
C THR A 281 11.74 -7.47 -11.35
N ASP A 282 12.47 -6.91 -12.34
CA ASP A 282 12.88 -7.63 -13.55
C ASP A 282 14.23 -8.34 -13.38
N SER A 283 15.05 -7.93 -12.41
CA SER A 283 16.32 -8.59 -12.11
C SER A 283 16.12 -9.77 -11.16
N GLU A 284 16.94 -10.80 -11.34
CA GLU A 284 17.05 -11.91 -10.40
C GLU A 284 18.08 -11.64 -9.30
N ASP A 285 18.83 -10.54 -9.40
CA ASP A 285 19.84 -10.15 -8.42
C ASP A 285 19.23 -9.94 -7.04
N THR A 286 19.95 -10.37 -6.02
CA THR A 286 19.57 -10.15 -4.63
C THR A 286 19.64 -8.65 -4.31
N GLN A 287 18.51 -8.09 -3.87
CA GLN A 287 18.35 -6.69 -3.51
C GLN A 287 17.96 -6.59 -2.03
N VAL A 288 18.96 -6.38 -1.18
CA VAL A 288 18.79 -6.18 0.25
C VAL A 288 18.96 -4.70 0.58
N LYS A 289 18.01 -4.12 1.33
CA LYS A 289 18.09 -2.73 1.79
C LYS A 289 17.85 -2.63 3.28
N SER A 290 18.86 -2.23 4.03
CA SER A 290 18.74 -1.99 5.46
C SER A 290 18.97 -0.51 5.74
N ILE A 291 17.98 0.14 6.33
CA ILE A 291 18.00 1.57 6.60
C ILE A 291 17.54 1.78 8.04
N TRP A 292 18.48 2.04 8.94
CA TRP A 292 18.22 2.28 10.35
C TRP A 292 19.06 3.46 10.88
N GLN A 293 18.66 4.01 12.01
CA GLN A 293 19.33 5.14 12.68
C GLN A 293 19.76 4.71 14.08
N GLY A 294 21.06 4.42 14.27
CA GLY A 294 21.58 3.85 15.52
C GLY A 294 21.41 4.76 16.74
N ASP A 295 21.42 6.08 16.52
CA ASP A 295 21.25 7.11 17.55
C ASP A 295 19.83 7.19 18.12
N LYS A 296 18.84 6.58 17.46
CA LYS A 296 17.43 6.62 17.87
C LYS A 296 16.82 5.23 17.98
N LEU A 297 16.20 4.93 19.11
CA LEU A 297 15.31 3.77 19.23
C LEU A 297 13.94 4.11 18.63
N VAL A 298 13.53 3.38 17.59
CA VAL A 298 12.24 3.58 16.93
C VAL A 298 11.11 2.88 17.68
N ASP A 299 9.87 3.36 17.49
CA ASP A 299 8.68 2.71 18.05
C ASP A 299 8.24 1.48 17.26
N THR A 300 8.56 1.44 15.97
CA THR A 300 8.13 0.37 15.06
C THR A 300 9.24 0.03 14.06
N LEU A 301 9.47 -1.28 13.90
CA LEU A 301 10.33 -1.87 12.89
C LEU A 301 9.47 -2.23 11.68
N HIS A 302 9.91 -1.85 10.48
CA HIS A 302 9.19 -2.17 9.24
C HIS A 302 10.00 -3.11 8.36
N PHE A 303 9.31 -4.10 7.81
CA PHE A 303 9.89 -5.12 6.94
C PHE A 303 9.12 -5.17 5.62
N VAL A 304 9.85 -5.29 4.52
CA VAL A 304 9.31 -5.35 3.17
C VAL A 304 9.92 -6.55 2.46
N VAL A 305 9.08 -7.32 1.77
CA VAL A 305 9.49 -8.40 0.87
C VAL A 305 8.81 -8.16 -0.46
N VAL A 306 9.57 -8.01 -1.54
CA VAL A 306 9.06 -7.72 -2.88
C VAL A 306 9.09 -9.00 -3.72
N ALA A 307 8.04 -9.25 -4.49
CA ALA A 307 8.01 -10.35 -5.45
C ALA A 307 8.73 -9.93 -6.74
N ASN A 308 9.63 -10.78 -7.24
CA ASN A 308 10.21 -10.64 -8.57
C ASN A 308 9.42 -11.49 -9.60
N LYS A 309 9.94 -11.61 -10.83
CA LYS A 309 9.30 -12.43 -11.87
C LYS A 309 9.24 -13.93 -11.53
N SER A 310 10.26 -14.49 -10.88
CA SER A 310 10.34 -15.94 -10.57
C SER A 310 9.43 -16.36 -9.42
N ASP A 311 8.92 -15.39 -8.66
CA ASP A 311 7.91 -15.57 -7.62
C ASP A 311 6.47 -15.73 -8.17
N LYS A 312 6.25 -15.35 -9.44
CA LYS A 312 4.97 -15.51 -10.13
C LYS A 312 4.90 -16.90 -10.78
N ARG A 313 3.95 -17.73 -10.34
CA ARG A 313 3.67 -19.05 -10.94
C ARG A 313 2.20 -19.15 -11.34
N ASP A 314 1.92 -19.73 -12.51
CA ASP A 314 0.56 -19.95 -13.02
C ASP A 314 -0.35 -18.71 -12.90
N MET A 315 0.24 -17.53 -13.15
CA MET A 315 -0.42 -16.22 -13.07
C MET A 315 -0.82 -15.75 -11.66
N GLY A 316 -0.21 -16.27 -10.59
CA GLY A 316 -0.47 -15.84 -9.21
C GLY A 316 0.75 -15.82 -8.30
N TYR A 317 0.51 -15.36 -7.07
CA TYR A 317 1.51 -15.14 -6.02
C TYR A 317 1.32 -16.07 -4.80
N GLY A 318 0.65 -17.21 -4.98
CA GLY A 318 0.49 -18.22 -3.93
C GLY A 318 1.83 -18.77 -3.43
N LYS A 319 2.75 -19.12 -4.36
CA LYS A 319 4.11 -19.57 -4.04
C LYS A 319 4.86 -18.55 -3.18
N PHE A 320 4.85 -17.28 -3.62
CA PHE A 320 5.45 -16.17 -2.91
C PHE A 320 4.94 -16.06 -1.46
N MET A 321 3.62 -16.03 -1.26
CA MET A 321 3.07 -15.93 0.10
C MET A 321 3.31 -17.18 0.95
N ASN A 322 3.38 -18.36 0.33
CA ASN A 322 3.77 -19.61 0.99
C ASN A 322 5.26 -19.61 1.42
N GLN A 323 6.09 -18.70 0.91
CA GLN A 323 7.46 -18.46 1.42
C GLN A 323 7.47 -17.34 2.47
N VAL A 324 6.70 -16.27 2.25
CA VAL A 324 6.63 -15.11 3.16
C VAL A 324 6.02 -15.49 4.52
N GLU A 325 4.88 -16.18 4.57
CA GLU A 325 4.23 -16.48 5.86
C GLU A 325 5.10 -17.33 6.79
N PRO A 326 5.71 -18.45 6.33
CA PRO A 326 6.62 -19.20 7.18
C PRO A 326 7.88 -18.42 7.55
N MET A 327 8.39 -17.55 6.67
CA MET A 327 9.51 -16.65 7.00
C MET A 327 9.14 -15.73 8.17
N VAL A 328 7.98 -15.08 8.10
CA VAL A 328 7.51 -14.17 9.16
C VAL A 328 7.30 -14.92 10.48
N LYS A 329 6.73 -16.13 10.45
CA LYS A 329 6.57 -16.97 11.65
C LYS A 329 7.91 -17.34 12.27
N ALA A 330 8.84 -17.86 11.47
CA ALA A 330 10.18 -18.22 11.95
C ALA A 330 10.95 -17.01 12.50
N PHE A 331 10.81 -15.84 11.87
CA PHE A 331 11.39 -14.60 12.36
C PHE A 331 10.76 -14.14 13.67
N ALA A 332 9.43 -14.18 13.79
CA ALA A 332 8.72 -13.85 15.02
C ALA A 332 9.08 -14.79 16.19
N ASP A 333 9.24 -16.10 15.91
CA ASP A 333 9.69 -17.09 16.89
C ASP A 333 11.10 -16.78 17.40
N ARG A 334 12.04 -16.41 16.51
CA ARG A 334 13.40 -15.97 16.88
C ARG A 334 13.41 -14.73 17.78
N LEU A 335 12.44 -13.85 17.61
CA LEU A 335 12.26 -12.65 18.43
C LEU A 335 11.42 -12.90 19.70
N ALA A 336 11.05 -14.16 19.97
CA ALA A 336 10.19 -14.58 21.08
C ALA A 336 8.85 -13.80 21.14
N ILE A 337 8.28 -13.49 19.98
CA ILE A 337 6.98 -12.82 19.88
C ILE A 337 5.88 -13.81 20.23
N SER A 338 5.00 -13.45 21.17
CA SER A 338 3.91 -14.31 21.61
C SER A 338 2.80 -14.39 20.55
N PRO A 339 2.53 -15.58 19.96
CA PRO A 339 1.48 -15.74 18.95
C PRO A 339 0.07 -15.44 19.47
N GLU A 340 -0.16 -15.58 20.77
CA GLU A 340 -1.47 -15.38 21.39
C GLU A 340 -1.72 -13.92 21.80
N LYS A 341 -0.65 -13.18 22.13
CA LYS A 341 -0.75 -11.84 22.75
C LYS A 341 -0.34 -10.70 21.83
N GLN A 342 0.35 -10.97 20.72
CA GLN A 342 0.91 -9.94 19.86
C GLN A 342 0.42 -10.10 18.42
N ASP A 343 -0.05 -9.01 17.82
CA ASP A 343 -0.46 -8.97 16.41
C ASP A 343 0.78 -8.84 15.51
N VAL A 344 0.89 -9.74 14.53
CA VAL A 344 1.87 -9.62 13.45
C VAL A 344 1.10 -9.60 12.15
N ASN A 345 0.67 -8.40 11.78
CA ASN A 345 -0.13 -8.17 10.58
C ASN A 345 0.77 -8.19 9.33
N ILE A 346 0.53 -9.17 8.47
CA ILE A 346 1.05 -9.18 7.12
C ILE A 346 0.07 -8.44 6.23
N ARG A 347 0.60 -7.57 5.36
CA ARG A 347 -0.15 -6.90 4.31
C ARG A 347 0.43 -7.26 2.96
N PHE A 348 -0.32 -8.02 2.18
CA PHE A 348 0.00 -8.36 0.80
C PHE A 348 -0.56 -7.28 -0.12
N PHE A 349 0.32 -6.60 -0.85
CA PHE A 349 -0.02 -5.53 -1.79
C PHE A 349 0.13 -6.00 -3.23
N GLN A 350 -0.79 -5.53 -4.07
CA GLN A 350 -0.65 -5.54 -5.51
C GLN A 350 -0.98 -4.14 -6.03
N HIS A 351 -0.12 -3.63 -6.89
CA HIS A 351 -0.20 -2.27 -7.41
C HIS A 351 -0.10 -2.26 -8.93
N ILE A 352 -0.95 -1.47 -9.57
CA ILE A 352 -0.84 -1.09 -10.99
C ILE A 352 -0.59 0.41 -11.07
N SER A 353 0.28 0.86 -11.97
CA SER A 353 0.33 2.27 -12.38
C SER A 353 0.56 2.43 -13.88
N TYR A 354 -0.16 3.36 -14.48
CA TYR A 354 -0.06 3.73 -15.89
C TYR A 354 -0.42 5.21 -16.10
N GLN A 355 -0.11 5.72 -17.29
CA GLN A 355 -0.63 7.01 -17.76
C GLN A 355 -2.00 6.79 -18.39
N TYR A 356 -2.96 7.62 -18.00
CA TYR A 356 -4.35 7.57 -18.43
C TYR A 356 -4.68 8.71 -19.38
#